data_AF-A0A2H9VN19-F1
#
_entry.id   AF-A0A2H9VN19-F1
#
_cell.length_a   1.000
_cell.length_b   1.000
_cell.length_c   1.000
_cell.angle_alpha   90.00
_cell.angle_beta   90.00
_cell.angle_gamma   90.00
#
_symmetry.space_group_name_H-M   'P 1'
#
loop_
_entity.id
_entity.type
_entity.pdbx_description
1 polymer ?
#
loop_
_entity_poly.entity_id
_entity_poly.type
_entity_poly.pdbx_seq_one_letter_code
_entity_poly.pdbx_strand_id
1 'polypeptide(L)'
;MPLTKVKQYLTAEARAWLSRPNGSGEVIRVVPSYAPVGQQCYELYTSYEQVTENLGRILFDAEGYWIYDGYHLQVADQEQIASFIINYMERL
;
A
#
# COMPACT_ATOMS: atom_id res chain seq x y z
N MET A 1 19.10 -22.88 -10.57
CA MET A 1 19.14 -21.73 -9.65
C MET A 1 17.74 -21.13 -9.60
N PRO A 2 17.09 -21.00 -8.44
CA PRO A 2 15.80 -20.34 -8.41
C PRO A 2 16.02 -18.86 -8.71
N LEU A 3 15.21 -18.31 -9.62
CA LEU A 3 15.11 -16.87 -9.82
C LEU A 3 14.57 -16.27 -8.52
N THR A 4 15.45 -15.70 -7.70
CA THR A 4 15.01 -14.84 -6.61
C THR A 4 14.30 -13.67 -7.27
N LYS A 5 12.95 -13.68 -7.32
CA LYS A 5 12.17 -12.50 -7.67
C LYS A 5 12.64 -11.41 -6.71
N VAL A 6 13.42 -10.46 -7.22
CA VAL A 6 13.70 -9.22 -6.49
C VAL A 6 12.33 -8.60 -6.27
N LYS A 7 11.81 -8.64 -5.04
CA LYS A 7 10.56 -7.96 -4.69
C LYS A 7 10.82 -6.47 -4.90
N GLN A 8 10.32 -5.92 -6.00
CA GLN A 8 10.37 -4.49 -6.26
C GLN A 8 9.21 -3.88 -5.50
N TYR A 9 9.51 -3.37 -4.32
CA TYR A 9 8.55 -2.55 -3.59
C TYR A 9 8.49 -1.16 -4.21
N LEU A 10 7.35 -0.49 -4.00
CA LEU A 10 7.16 0.90 -4.37
C LEU A 10 8.24 1.80 -3.76
N THR A 11 9.00 2.54 -4.57
CA THR A 11 10.10 3.41 -4.11
C THR A 11 9.73 4.88 -4.01
N ALA A 12 8.60 5.27 -4.60
CA ALA A 12 8.10 6.65 -4.65
C ALA A 12 6.62 6.70 -4.28
N GLU A 13 6.10 7.89 -4.03
CA GLU A 13 4.65 8.04 -3.85
C GLU A 13 3.88 7.56 -5.09
N ALA A 14 2.79 6.82 -4.87
CA ALA A 14 1.89 6.39 -5.93
C ALA A 14 0.42 6.50 -5.53
N ARG A 15 -0.46 6.40 -6.52
CA ARG A 15 -1.90 6.39 -6.35
C ARG A 15 -2.44 5.01 -6.71
N ALA A 16 -3.02 4.33 -5.74
CA ALA A 16 -3.66 3.02 -5.90
C ALA A 16 -5.17 3.20 -6.09
N TRP A 17 -5.76 2.47 -7.04
CA TRP A 17 -7.21 2.39 -7.19
C TRP A 17 -7.74 1.25 -6.33
N LEU A 18 -8.62 1.56 -5.37
CA LEU A 18 -9.42 0.58 -4.64
C LEU A 18 -10.73 0.35 -5.39
N SER A 19 -11.00 -0.91 -5.74
CA SER A 19 -12.27 -1.30 -6.33
C SER A 19 -13.11 -2.02 -5.28
N ARG A 20 -14.28 -1.48 -4.97
CA ARG A 20 -15.27 -2.12 -4.09
C ARG A 20 -16.42 -2.71 -4.92
N PRO A 21 -16.95 -3.90 -4.57
CA PRO A 21 -18.00 -4.58 -5.34
C PRO A 21 -19.26 -3.74 -5.59
N ASN A 22 -19.53 -2.76 -4.72
CA ASN A 22 -20.72 -1.92 -4.75
C ASN A 22 -20.56 -0.67 -5.64
N GLY A 23 -19.46 -0.57 -6.41
CA GLY A 23 -19.25 0.49 -7.40
C GLY A 23 -18.61 1.77 -6.86
N SER A 24 -18.44 1.94 -5.55
CA SER A 24 -17.66 3.04 -4.98
C SER A 24 -16.16 2.68 -5.02
N GLY A 25 -15.52 3.03 -6.12
CA GLY A 25 -14.06 3.02 -6.18
C GLY A 25 -13.47 4.28 -5.53
N GLU A 26 -12.27 4.16 -4.99
CA GLU A 26 -11.56 5.25 -4.32
C GLU A 26 -10.09 5.23 -4.69
N VAL A 27 -9.46 6.40 -4.83
CA VAL A 27 -8.01 6.48 -5.03
C VAL A 27 -7.35 6.73 -3.70
N ILE A 28 -6.42 5.85 -3.35
CA ILE A 28 -5.62 5.92 -2.15
C ILE A 28 -4.21 6.35 -2.51
N ARG A 29 -3.72 7.35 -1.81
CA ARG A 29 -2.36 7.85 -1.95
C ARG A 29 -1.47 7.01 -1.03
N VAL A 30 -0.49 6.35 -1.63
CA VAL A 30 0.45 5.46 -0.96
C VAL A 30 1.81 6.14 -0.92
N VAL A 31 2.31 6.42 0.27
CA VAL A 31 3.53 7.20 0.47
C VAL A 31 4.56 6.34 1.20
N PRO A 32 5.74 6.05 0.62
CA PRO A 32 6.83 5.42 1.34
C PRO A 32 7.17 6.21 2.60
N SER A 33 7.32 5.50 3.72
CA SER A 33 7.55 6.08 5.03
C SER A 33 8.57 5.25 5.80
N TYR A 34 8.92 5.71 7.00
CA TYR A 34 9.78 5.01 7.94
C TYR A 34 9.00 4.58 9.17
N ALA A 35 9.20 3.35 9.60
CA ALA A 35 8.73 2.85 10.88
C ALA A 35 9.90 2.25 11.67
N PRO A 36 9.92 2.37 13.01
CA PRO A 36 10.93 1.71 13.85
C PRO A 36 10.91 0.18 13.75
N VAL A 37 9.77 -0.37 13.32
CA VAL A 37 9.52 -1.80 13.14
C VAL A 37 9.07 -2.05 11.70
N GLY A 38 9.58 -3.12 11.07
CA GLY A 38 9.36 -3.40 9.64
C GLY A 38 10.52 -2.93 8.75
N GLN A 39 10.76 -3.64 7.64
CA GLN A 39 11.76 -3.24 6.65
C GLN A 39 11.23 -2.19 5.68
N GLN A 40 9.94 -2.24 5.33
CA GLN A 40 9.30 -1.27 4.45
C GLN A 40 8.00 -0.79 5.07
N CYS A 41 7.71 0.50 4.95
CA CYS A 41 6.52 1.13 5.51
C CYS A 41 5.89 2.05 4.48
N TYR A 42 4.56 2.06 4.40
CA TYR A 42 3.79 2.90 3.50
C TYR A 42 2.60 3.50 4.22
N GLU A 43 2.57 4.82 4.35
CA GLU A 43 1.42 5.55 4.87
C GLU A 43 0.35 5.69 3.78
N LEU A 44 -0.91 5.58 4.18
CA LEU A 44 -2.07 5.60 3.29
C LEU A 44 -2.91 6.84 3.56
N TYR A 45 -3.35 7.52 2.50
CA TYR A 45 -4.18 8.71 2.61
C TYR A 45 -5.31 8.74 1.58
N THR A 46 -6.40 9.44 1.89
CA THR A 46 -7.39 9.83 0.88
C THR A 46 -6.75 10.74 -0.17
N SER A 47 -7.03 10.56 -1.47
CA SER A 47 -6.30 11.28 -2.53
C SER A 47 -6.96 12.57 -3.00
N TYR A 48 -8.26 12.74 -2.77
CA TYR A 48 -9.07 13.81 -3.40
C TYR A 48 -9.81 14.71 -2.42
N GLU A 49 -9.72 14.44 -1.13
CA GLU A 49 -10.37 15.25 -0.14
C GLU A 49 -9.62 16.55 0.10
N GLN A 50 -10.37 17.60 0.46
CA GLN A 50 -9.81 18.92 0.77
C GLN A 50 -8.89 18.86 2.00
N VAL A 51 -9.12 17.87 2.87
CA VAL A 51 -8.27 17.46 3.98
C VAL A 51 -7.89 16.00 3.73
N THR A 52 -6.61 15.71 3.55
CA THR A 52 -6.15 14.32 3.39
C THR A 52 -6.25 13.59 4.72
N GLU A 53 -7.15 12.60 4.81
CA GLU A 53 -7.26 11.74 5.99
C GLU A 53 -6.19 10.65 5.94
N ASN A 54 -5.53 10.38 7.07
CA ASN A 54 -4.63 9.23 7.21
C ASN A 54 -5.46 7.98 7.44
N LEU A 55 -5.30 7.00 6.56
CA LEU A 55 -6.03 5.74 6.56
C LEU A 55 -5.26 4.63 7.26
N GLY A 56 -4.16 4.94 7.94
CA GLY A 56 -3.21 3.98 8.51
C GLY A 56 -2.05 3.68 7.57
N ARG A 57 -1.37 2.55 7.80
CA ARG A 57 -0.17 2.16 7.05
C ARG A 57 -0.06 0.67 6.80
N ILE A 58 0.69 0.31 5.76
CA ILE A 58 1.12 -1.06 5.49
C ILE A 58 2.59 -1.20 5.84
N LEU A 59 2.91 -2.21 6.65
CA LEU A 59 4.26 -2.56 7.06
C LEU A 59 4.64 -3.91 6.46
N PHE A 60 5.86 -4.04 5.95
CA PHE A 60 6.41 -5.30 5.47
C PHE A 60 7.59 -5.72 6.34
N ASP A 61 7.70 -7.02 6.60
CA ASP A 61 8.90 -7.60 7.18
C ASP A 61 9.96 -7.96 6.12
N ALA A 62 11.06 -8.57 6.58
CA ALA A 62 12.17 -8.99 5.72
C ALA A 62 11.79 -10.10 4.73
N GLU A 63 10.79 -10.92 5.06
CA GLU A 63 10.31 -12.01 4.22
C GLU A 63 9.21 -11.52 3.26
N GLY A 64 8.74 -10.28 3.46
CA GLY A 64 7.70 -9.61 2.73
C GLY A 64 6.29 -10.11 3.06
N TYR A 65 6.10 -10.63 4.27
CA TYR A 65 4.79 -10.63 4.90
C TYR A 65 4.43 -9.20 5.30
N TRP A 66 3.14 -8.91 5.35
CA TRP A 66 2.67 -7.56 5.63
C TRP A 66 1.57 -7.55 6.68
N ILE A 67 1.49 -6.43 7.37
CA ILE A 67 0.39 -6.10 8.27
C ILE A 67 -0.16 -4.72 7.92
N TYR A 68 -1.43 -4.52 8.23
CA TYR A 68 -2.05 -3.21 8.23
C TYR A 68 -2.16 -2.69 9.66
N ASP A 69 -1.62 -1.50 9.89
CA ASP A 69 -1.74 -0.75 11.15
C ASP A 69 -2.71 0.41 10.92
N GLY A 70 -3.97 0.20 11.30
CA GLY A 70 -5.07 1.14 11.14
C GLY A 70 -6.44 0.50 11.34
N TYR A 71 -7.51 1.31 11.22
CA TYR A 71 -8.89 0.88 11.47
C TYR A 71 -9.87 1.25 10.35
N HIS A 72 -9.41 1.94 9.31
CA HIS A 72 -10.27 2.54 8.28
C HIS A 72 -10.55 1.60 7.11
N LEU A 73 -9.62 0.69 6.80
CA LEU A 73 -9.72 -0.19 5.65
C LEU A 73 -10.27 -1.57 6.03
N GLN A 74 -11.17 -2.09 5.21
CA GLN A 74 -11.61 -3.49 5.29
C GLN A 74 -10.51 -4.42 4.77
N VAL A 75 -10.53 -5.70 5.18
CA VAL A 75 -9.51 -6.69 4.78
C VAL A 75 -9.32 -6.74 3.26
N ALA A 76 -10.40 -6.70 2.48
CA ALA A 76 -10.33 -6.71 1.02
C ALA A 76 -9.64 -5.46 0.43
N ASP A 77 -9.77 -4.29 1.08
CA ASP A 77 -9.09 -3.06 0.67
C ASP A 77 -7.60 -3.14 1.04
N GLN A 78 -7.29 -3.69 2.22
CA GLN A 78 -5.91 -3.91 2.68
C GLN A 78 -5.15 -4.84 1.72
N GLU A 79 -5.76 -5.97 1.35
CA GLU A 79 -5.18 -6.93 0.40
C GLU A 79 -4.92 -6.32 -0.98
N GLN A 80 -5.85 -5.49 -1.47
CA GLN A 80 -5.67 -4.77 -2.75
C GLN A 80 -4.48 -3.81 -2.70
N ILE A 81 -4.35 -3.01 -1.63
CA ILE A 81 -3.24 -2.07 -1.49
C ILE A 81 -1.91 -2.79 -1.32
N ALA A 82 -1.86 -3.82 -0.47
CA ALA A 82 -0.64 -4.61 -0.28
C ALA A 82 -0.21 -5.26 -1.60
N SER A 83 -1.16 -5.83 -2.35
CA SER A 83 -0.90 -6.38 -3.69
C SER A 83 -0.41 -5.31 -4.66
N PHE A 84 -0.99 -4.11 -4.63
CA PHE A 84 -0.53 -2.98 -5.44
C PHE A 84 0.93 -2.62 -5.10
N ILE A 85 1.30 -2.49 -3.82
CA ILE A 85 2.66 -2.14 -3.39
C ILE A 85 3.68 -3.22 -3.79
N ILE A 86 3.32 -4.51 -3.64
CA ILE A 86 4.21 -5.64 -3.96
C ILE A 86 4.45 -5.76 -5.46
N ASN A 87 3.43 -5.46 -6.28
CA ASN A 87 3.45 -5.66 -7.72
C ASN A 87 3.65 -4.36 -8.50
N TYR A 88 3.89 -3.23 -7.82
CA TYR A 88 4.03 -1.95 -8.49
C TYR A 88 5.27 -1.96 -9.37
N MET A 89 5.04 -1.94 -10.68
CA MET A 89 6.06 -1.67 -11.67
C MET A 89 5.89 -0.24 -12.16
N GLU A 90 6.88 0.60 -11.90
CA GLU A 90 6.95 1.93 -12.50
C GLU A 90 7.01 1.75 -14.03
N ARG A 91 5.92 2.10 -14.72
CA ARG A 91 5.91 2.16 -16.18
C ARG A 91 6.50 3.51 -16.59
N LEU A 92 7.79 3.49 -16.96
CA LEU A 92 8.48 4.57 -17.67
C LEU A 92 7.86 4.83 -19.04
#